data_AF-A0A238DTB2-F1
#
_entry.id   AF-A0A238DTB2-F1
#
_cell.length_a   1.000
_cell.length_b   1.000
_cell.length_c   1.000
_cell.angle_alpha   90.00
_cell.angle_beta   90.00
_cell.angle_gamma   90.00
#
_symmetry.space_group_name_H-M   'P 1'
#
loop_
_entity.id
_entity.type
_entity.pdbx_description
1 polymer ?
#
loop_
_entity_poly.entity_id
_entity_poly.type
_entity_poly.pdbx_seq_one_letter_code
_entity_poly.pdbx_strand_id
1 'polypeptide(L)'
;MLTKSDLMAWRQCPRMLWLHHHPPEPQTSASVPVDRRTLDGHLVGEYARRDIGEYIWPNTSGDPVRDAAAALAELVATVVLPAVEMPMVRDTLYARADVLLPEGPGYVLRETKASTFPLKADKVTPAAPEAHHLDDVATQAWVLEGAGLALARAELNLLDNHWQYPGAGDYRGLFRQLDVTDEVRPRMNDVPRWLQAAQNVLDGAMPEVRTGKQCHIPYPCPYQALCQTLEPPGPEHPLSLLPDTAGKSLARKLAEQGYTSLGPNSGSQAPPHAQEEPEHSPTDGVRSP
;
A
#
# COMPACT_ATOMS: atom_id res chain seq x y z
N MET A 1 2.18 18.82 2.35
CA MET A 1 3.13 17.92 1.66
C MET A 1 2.73 16.50 1.99
N LEU A 2 2.66 15.63 0.99
CA LEU A 2 2.38 14.22 1.20
C LEU A 2 3.65 13.48 1.60
N THR A 3 3.50 12.39 2.33
CA THR A 3 4.57 11.47 2.68
C THR A 3 4.48 10.17 1.87
N LYS A 4 5.56 9.39 1.84
CA LYS A 4 5.56 8.00 1.36
C LYS A 4 4.41 7.19 1.96
N SER A 5 4.20 7.30 3.28
CA SER A 5 3.13 6.60 3.99
C SER A 5 1.73 7.05 3.55
N ASP A 6 1.56 8.33 3.20
CA ASP A 6 0.30 8.83 2.63
C ASP A 6 0.03 8.21 1.26
N LEU A 7 1.04 8.12 0.40
CA LEU A 7 0.91 7.46 -0.90
C LEU A 7 0.59 5.97 -0.74
N MET A 8 1.23 5.28 0.20
CA MET A 8 0.90 3.88 0.50
C MET A 8 -0.52 3.74 1.04
N ALA A 9 -0.98 4.68 1.86
CA ALA A 9 -2.35 4.70 2.34
C ALA A 9 -3.36 4.88 1.19
N TRP A 10 -3.07 5.80 0.26
CA TRP A 10 -3.87 5.99 -0.93
C TRP A 10 -3.89 4.77 -1.84
N ARG A 11 -2.74 4.12 -2.06
CA ARG A 11 -2.61 2.88 -2.85
C ARG A 11 -3.48 1.76 -2.28
N GLN A 12 -3.63 1.69 -0.96
CA GLN A 12 -4.55 0.76 -0.33
C GLN A 12 -6.00 1.23 -0.46
N CYS A 13 -6.32 2.47 -0.09
CA CYS A 13 -7.66 3.02 -0.16
C CYS A 13 -7.64 4.56 -0.17
N PRO A 14 -8.23 5.23 -1.16
CA PRO A 14 -8.25 6.70 -1.20
C PRO A 14 -9.02 7.31 -0.02
N ARG A 15 -10.06 6.63 0.49
CA ARG A 15 -10.75 7.06 1.72
C ARG A 15 -9.83 6.98 2.95
N MET A 16 -8.91 6.02 3.01
CA MET A 16 -7.95 5.90 4.12
C MET A 16 -6.99 7.08 4.13
N LEU A 17 -6.46 7.48 2.97
CA LEU A 17 -5.68 8.73 2.85
C LEU A 17 -6.50 9.93 3.36
N TRP A 18 -7.73 10.10 2.90
CA TRP A 18 -8.56 11.24 3.30
C TRP A 18 -8.77 11.29 4.82
N LEU A 19 -9.06 10.14 5.45
CA LEU A 19 -9.30 10.03 6.90
C LEU A 19 -8.04 10.23 7.76
N HIS A 20 -6.83 9.97 7.24
CA HIS A 20 -5.58 10.32 7.94
C HIS A 20 -5.42 11.84 8.08
N HIS A 21 -5.87 12.61 7.08
CA HIS A 21 -5.75 14.08 7.07
C HIS A 21 -6.99 14.80 7.60
N HIS A 22 -8.13 14.10 7.70
CA HIS A 22 -9.39 14.60 8.22
C HIS A 22 -9.94 13.62 9.27
N PRO A 23 -9.27 13.45 10.42
CA PRO A 23 -9.71 12.51 11.43
C PRO A 23 -11.11 12.90 11.93
N PRO A 24 -12.04 11.93 12.07
CA PRO A 24 -13.33 12.20 12.69
C PRO A 24 -13.13 12.77 14.09
N GLU A 25 -14.04 13.65 14.54
CA GLU A 25 -13.99 14.14 15.92
C GLU A 25 -13.87 12.97 16.89
N PRO A 26 -13.06 13.10 17.96
CA PRO A 26 -12.85 12.03 18.91
C PRO A 26 -14.16 11.72 19.63
N GLN A 27 -14.94 10.79 19.08
CA GLN A 27 -16.05 10.20 19.79
C GLN A 27 -15.44 9.39 20.93
N THR A 28 -15.75 9.78 22.17
CA THR A 28 -15.32 9.12 23.41
C THR A 28 -15.43 7.60 23.32
N SER A 29 -14.34 6.90 23.02
CA SER A 29 -13.99 5.58 23.53
C SER A 29 -12.67 5.07 22.93
N ALA A 30 -11.80 4.58 23.81
CA ALA A 30 -10.56 3.85 23.58
C ALA A 30 -9.46 4.58 22.78
N SER A 31 -8.34 4.81 23.47
CA SER A 31 -7.03 4.98 22.84
C SER A 31 -6.89 4.01 21.68
N VAL A 32 -6.67 4.51 20.47
CA VAL A 32 -6.26 3.67 19.34
C VAL A 32 -5.04 2.88 19.83
N PRO A 33 -5.14 1.56 20.03
CA PRO A 33 -4.02 0.78 20.52
C PRO A 33 -2.87 1.01 19.53
N VAL A 34 -1.67 1.31 20.03
CA VAL A 34 -0.48 1.34 19.16
C VAL A 34 -0.45 0.01 18.43
N ASP A 35 -0.63 0.05 17.10
CA ASP A 35 -0.71 -1.16 16.30
C ASP A 35 0.56 -1.97 16.52
N ARG A 36 0.41 -3.24 16.90
CA ARG A 36 1.51 -4.17 17.12
C ARG A 36 2.49 -4.17 15.94
N ARG A 37 2.00 -3.94 14.72
CA ARG A 37 2.82 -3.83 13.51
C ARG A 37 3.68 -2.59 13.47
N THR A 38 3.22 -1.48 14.04
CA THR A 38 4.03 -0.26 14.17
C THR A 38 5.20 -0.52 15.11
N LEU A 39 4.95 -1.18 16.24
CA LEU A 39 6.00 -1.60 17.18
C LEU A 39 6.98 -2.59 16.54
N ASP A 40 6.46 -3.63 15.87
CA ASP A 40 7.29 -4.62 15.19
C ASP A 40 8.12 -3.95 14.07
N GLY A 41 7.55 -2.99 13.32
CA GLY A 41 8.26 -2.22 12.30
C GLY A 41 9.41 -1.39 12.85
N HIS A 42 9.20 -0.67 13.97
CA HIS A 42 10.26 0.09 14.63
C HIS A 42 11.41 -0.81 15.12
N LEU A 43 11.07 -1.94 15.74
CA LEU A 43 12.07 -2.91 16.21
C LEU A 43 12.86 -3.51 15.05
N VAL A 44 12.18 -3.92 13.98
CA VAL A 44 12.83 -4.48 12.79
C VAL A 44 13.75 -3.45 12.13
N GLY A 45 13.33 -2.19 12.02
CA GLY A 45 14.19 -1.11 11.51
C GLY A 45 15.42 -0.88 12.39
N GLU A 46 15.28 -0.93 13.72
CA GLU A 46 16.40 -0.85 14.65
C GLU A 46 17.41 -1.99 14.44
N TYR A 47 16.96 -3.23 14.36
CA TYR A 47 17.83 -4.37 14.11
C TYR A 47 18.50 -4.31 12.74
N ALA A 48 17.79 -3.89 11.70
CA ALA A 48 18.36 -3.75 10.36
C ALA A 48 19.54 -2.75 10.33
N ARG A 49 19.46 -1.67 11.13
CA ARG A 49 20.56 -0.70 11.24
C ARG A 49 21.77 -1.23 11.99
N ARG A 50 21.63 -2.20 12.89
CA ARG A 50 22.77 -2.76 13.65
C ARG A 50 23.75 -3.52 12.77
N ASP A 51 23.28 -4.05 11.64
CA ASP A 51 24.12 -4.71 10.65
C ASP A 51 24.82 -3.70 9.72
N ILE A 52 24.47 -2.42 9.80
CA ILE A 52 25.17 -1.33 9.12
C ILE A 52 26.28 -0.86 10.06
N GLY A 53 27.50 -0.77 9.54
CA GLY A 53 28.68 -0.35 10.28
C GLY A 53 28.63 1.12 10.70
N GLU A 54 29.65 1.90 10.33
CA GLU A 54 29.55 3.36 10.48
C GLU A 54 28.55 3.91 9.46
N TYR A 55 27.67 4.81 9.89
CA TYR A 55 26.65 5.43 9.04
C TYR A 55 26.33 6.86 9.46
N ILE A 56 25.80 7.61 8.51
CA ILE A 56 25.22 8.94 8.71
C ILE A 56 23.77 8.76 9.16
N TRP A 57 23.40 9.46 10.22
CA TRP A 57 22.01 9.55 10.68
C TRP A 57 21.64 11.03 10.85
N PRO A 58 21.05 11.66 9.82
CA PRO A 58 20.78 13.08 9.83
C PRO A 58 19.81 13.48 10.94
N ASN A 59 20.10 14.60 11.61
CA ASN A 59 19.19 15.18 12.61
C ASN A 59 17.93 15.76 11.95
N THR A 60 16.80 15.66 12.63
CA THR A 60 15.52 16.22 12.17
C THR A 60 15.11 17.40 13.03
N SER A 61 14.70 18.49 12.38
CA SER A 61 14.20 19.70 13.01
C SER A 61 12.67 19.82 12.95
N GLY A 62 12.00 18.89 12.27
CA GLY A 62 10.55 18.86 12.09
C GLY A 62 10.05 19.60 10.84
N ASP A 63 10.94 20.23 10.08
CA ASP A 63 10.66 20.77 8.75
C ASP A 63 11.22 19.81 7.69
N PRO A 64 10.39 19.04 6.99
CA PRO A 64 10.89 17.97 6.13
C PRO A 64 11.70 18.48 4.92
N VAL A 65 11.45 19.71 4.43
CA VAL A 65 12.20 20.29 3.31
C VAL A 65 13.59 20.70 3.78
N ARG A 66 13.66 21.40 4.92
CA ARG A 66 14.93 21.80 5.52
C ARG A 66 15.76 20.59 5.94
N ASP A 67 15.13 19.59 6.55
CA ASP A 67 15.78 18.37 7.01
C ASP A 67 16.35 17.57 5.85
N ALA A 68 15.61 17.40 4.75
CA ALA A 68 16.10 16.73 3.55
C ALA A 68 17.27 17.47 2.89
N ALA A 69 17.21 18.81 2.81
CA ALA A 69 18.31 19.60 2.24
C ALA A 69 19.59 19.52 3.07
N ALA A 70 19.49 19.60 4.40
CA ALA A 70 20.62 19.47 5.31
C ALA A 70 21.23 18.06 5.25
N ALA A 71 20.38 17.03 5.28
CA ALA A 71 20.81 15.64 5.16
C ALA A 71 21.54 15.37 3.84
N LEU A 72 21.02 15.88 2.72
CA LEU A 72 21.66 15.73 1.41
C LEU A 72 23.04 16.38 1.38
N ALA A 73 23.19 17.58 1.96
CA ALA A 73 24.49 18.25 2.06
C ALA A 73 25.49 17.45 2.90
N GLU A 74 25.05 16.86 4.01
CA GLU A 74 25.87 15.98 4.86
C GLU A 74 26.30 14.71 4.12
N LEU A 75 25.37 14.04 3.43
CA LEU A 75 25.61 12.83 2.66
C LEU A 75 26.63 13.06 1.53
N VAL A 76 26.47 14.14 0.76
CA VAL A 76 27.40 14.49 -0.33
C VAL A 76 28.79 14.89 0.18
N ALA A 77 28.89 15.41 1.41
CA ALA A 77 30.19 15.70 2.03
C ALA A 77 30.93 14.43 2.49
N THR A 78 30.23 13.31 2.64
CA THR A 78 30.72 12.08 3.28
C THR A 78 30.47 10.83 2.43
N VAL A 79 30.55 10.97 1.09
CA VAL A 79 30.16 10.03 0.01
C VAL A 79 30.45 8.53 0.23
N VAL A 80 31.43 8.21 1.07
CA VAL A 80 31.84 6.83 1.38
C VAL A 80 31.01 6.13 2.46
N LEU A 81 30.19 6.86 3.23
CA LEU A 81 29.41 6.27 4.32
C LEU A 81 27.97 5.95 3.88
N PRO A 82 27.41 4.81 4.35
CA PRO A 82 25.97 4.59 4.37
C PRO A 82 25.23 5.72 5.07
N ALA A 83 23.98 5.94 4.69
CA ALA A 83 23.03 6.75 5.47
C ALA A 83 21.84 5.90 5.88
N VAL A 84 21.31 6.15 7.07
CA VAL A 84 20.10 5.51 7.57
C VAL A 84 19.04 6.57 7.85
N GLU A 85 17.77 6.20 7.74
CA GLU A 85 16.64 7.09 8.03
C GLU A 85 16.78 8.43 7.26
N MET A 86 17.28 8.36 6.03
CA MET A 86 17.69 9.51 5.22
C MET A 86 16.46 10.26 4.70
N PRO A 87 16.20 11.51 5.13
CA PRO A 87 15.08 12.30 4.63
C PRO A 87 15.38 12.78 3.21
N MET A 88 14.36 12.68 2.34
CA MET A 88 14.45 13.07 0.94
C MET A 88 13.15 13.73 0.51
N VAL A 89 13.25 14.71 -0.38
CA VAL A 89 12.09 15.40 -0.94
C VAL A 89 12.24 15.50 -2.46
N ARG A 90 11.12 15.25 -3.15
CA ARG A 90 10.94 15.56 -4.55
C ARG A 90 9.57 16.20 -4.72
N ASP A 91 9.52 17.35 -5.38
CA ASP A 91 8.29 18.14 -5.55
C ASP A 91 7.57 18.35 -4.20
N THR A 92 6.35 17.86 -4.06
CA THR A 92 5.57 17.91 -2.81
C THR A 92 5.45 16.56 -2.10
N LEU A 93 6.40 15.65 -2.35
CA LEU A 93 6.45 14.32 -1.75
C LEU A 93 7.72 14.17 -0.90
N TYR A 94 7.51 13.85 0.37
CA TYR A 94 8.55 13.50 1.31
C TYR A 94 8.66 11.99 1.48
N ALA A 95 9.88 11.47 1.45
CA ALA A 95 10.19 10.09 1.79
C ALA A 95 11.39 10.03 2.74
N ARG A 96 11.49 8.92 3.46
CA ARG A 96 12.66 8.62 4.26
C ARG A 96 13.16 7.24 3.88
N ALA A 97 14.38 7.16 3.37
CA ALA A 97 15.00 5.89 3.05
C ALA A 97 15.51 5.23 4.34
N ASP A 98 15.13 3.98 4.57
CA ASP A 98 15.62 3.20 5.71
C ASP A 98 17.15 3.12 5.70
N VAL A 99 17.72 2.74 4.54
CA VAL A 99 19.17 2.70 4.32
C VAL A 99 19.51 3.08 2.87
N LEU A 100 20.54 3.92 2.70
CA LEU A 100 21.27 4.16 1.46
C LEU A 100 22.70 3.65 1.61
N LEU A 101 23.11 2.70 0.77
CA LEU A 101 24.49 2.18 0.76
C LEU A 101 25.22 2.70 -0.49
N PRO A 102 26.42 3.29 -0.38
CA PRO A 102 27.16 3.74 -1.55
C PRO A 102 27.55 2.54 -2.44
N GLU A 103 27.24 2.63 -3.74
CA GLU A 103 27.58 1.63 -4.75
C GLU A 103 27.95 2.35 -6.06
N GLY A 104 29.27 2.45 -6.31
CA GLY A 104 29.79 3.20 -7.47
C GLY A 104 29.37 4.68 -7.42
N PRO A 105 28.79 5.25 -8.49
CA PRO A 105 28.35 6.64 -8.53
C PRO A 105 26.96 6.87 -7.89
N GLY A 106 26.34 5.83 -7.32
CA GLY A 106 24.98 5.90 -6.79
C GLY A 106 24.84 5.16 -5.48
N TYR A 107 23.59 4.82 -5.15
CA TYR A 107 23.24 4.17 -3.91
C TYR A 107 22.38 2.94 -4.14
N VAL A 108 22.60 1.92 -3.31
CA VAL A 108 21.60 0.88 -3.06
C VAL A 108 20.57 1.47 -2.11
N LEU A 109 19.34 1.63 -2.58
CA LEU A 109 18.19 1.95 -1.75
C LEU A 109 17.66 0.66 -1.14
N ARG A 110 17.75 0.51 0.18
CA ARG A 110 17.31 -0.70 0.89
C ARG A 110 16.17 -0.36 1.83
N GLU A 111 15.00 -0.91 1.56
CA GLU A 111 13.79 -0.79 2.40
C GLU A 111 13.64 -2.03 3.28
N THR A 112 13.48 -1.85 4.58
CA THR A 112 13.30 -2.95 5.52
C THR A 112 11.82 -3.24 5.76
N LYS A 113 11.45 -4.53 5.76
CA LYS A 113 10.09 -4.96 6.06
C LYS A 113 10.06 -6.02 7.15
N ALA A 114 9.08 -5.89 8.04
CA ALA A 114 8.70 -6.91 9.02
C ALA A 114 7.91 -8.06 8.34
N SER A 115 8.40 -8.54 7.21
CA SER A 115 7.83 -9.64 6.43
C SER A 115 8.93 -10.64 6.10
N THR A 116 8.53 -11.89 5.94
CA THR A 116 9.40 -13.02 5.63
C THR A 116 9.91 -12.97 4.20
N PHE A 117 11.14 -13.46 3.97
CA PHE A 117 11.73 -13.54 2.64
C PHE A 117 10.88 -14.48 1.75
N PRO A 118 10.38 -14.04 0.58
CA PRO A 118 9.48 -14.84 -0.23
C PRO A 118 10.23 -16.01 -0.87
N LEU A 119 9.74 -17.24 -0.68
CA LEU A 119 10.31 -18.46 -1.24
C LEU A 119 9.26 -19.26 -2.01
N LYS A 120 9.69 -19.90 -3.10
CA LYS A 120 8.87 -20.86 -3.86
C LYS A 120 8.66 -22.14 -3.05
N ALA A 121 7.89 -23.07 -3.62
CA ALA A 121 7.59 -24.36 -3.00
C ALA A 121 8.85 -25.18 -2.64
N ASP A 122 9.95 -24.97 -3.37
CA ASP A 122 11.25 -25.62 -3.10
C ASP A 122 11.99 -25.06 -1.86
N LYS A 123 11.47 -23.99 -1.24
CA LYS A 123 12.04 -23.32 -0.05
C LYS A 123 13.47 -22.78 -0.24
N VAL A 124 13.95 -22.67 -1.48
CA VAL A 124 15.31 -22.18 -1.76
C VAL A 124 15.26 -21.04 -2.77
N THR A 125 14.42 -21.17 -3.79
CA THR A 125 14.30 -20.18 -4.86
C THR A 125 13.44 -19.01 -4.37
N PRO A 126 13.89 -17.75 -4.53
CA PRO A 126 13.06 -16.59 -4.26
C PRO A 126 11.74 -16.62 -5.04
N ALA A 127 10.63 -16.31 -4.37
CA ALA A 127 9.35 -16.03 -5.01
C ALA A 127 9.21 -14.53 -5.29
N ALA A 128 8.16 -14.16 -6.04
CA ALA A 128 7.89 -12.76 -6.33
C ALA A 128 7.62 -11.97 -5.03
N PRO A 129 8.17 -10.75 -4.88
CA PRO A 129 7.85 -9.88 -3.77
C PRO A 129 6.40 -9.38 -3.85
N GLU A 130 5.87 -8.95 -2.72
CA GLU A 130 4.52 -8.39 -2.65
C GLU A 130 4.44 -7.06 -3.40
N ALA A 131 3.38 -6.88 -4.21
CA ALA A 131 3.26 -5.71 -5.08
C ALA A 131 3.30 -4.37 -4.32
N HIS A 132 2.74 -4.33 -3.11
CA HIS A 132 2.73 -3.11 -2.29
C HIS A 132 4.12 -2.77 -1.72
N HIS A 133 5.00 -3.76 -1.51
CA HIS A 133 6.40 -3.50 -1.17
C HIS A 133 7.15 -2.89 -2.36
N LEU A 134 6.87 -3.36 -3.59
CA LEU A 134 7.44 -2.78 -4.80
C LEU A 134 6.99 -1.33 -5.04
N ASP A 135 5.71 -1.05 -4.83
CA ASP A 135 5.17 0.33 -4.95
C ASP A 135 5.82 1.28 -3.93
N ASP A 136 6.10 0.77 -2.72
CA ASP A 136 6.75 1.52 -1.66
C ASP A 136 8.20 1.87 -2.02
N VAL A 137 8.99 0.86 -2.44
CA VAL A 137 10.37 1.08 -2.89
C VAL A 137 10.41 1.96 -4.14
N ALA A 138 9.48 1.80 -5.08
CA ALA A 138 9.39 2.66 -6.26
C ALA A 138 9.09 4.12 -5.92
N THR A 139 8.24 4.37 -4.93
CA THR A 139 7.98 5.71 -4.43
C THR A 139 9.25 6.34 -3.89
N GLN A 140 10.02 5.61 -3.07
CA GLN A 140 11.28 6.10 -2.52
C GLN A 140 12.36 6.29 -3.57
N ALA A 141 12.51 5.35 -4.52
CA ALA A 141 13.46 5.44 -5.62
C ALA A 141 13.19 6.66 -6.51
N TRP A 142 11.91 6.94 -6.78
CA TRP A 142 11.51 8.13 -7.52
C TRP A 142 11.86 9.43 -6.78
N VAL A 143 11.67 9.47 -5.45
CA VAL A 143 12.09 10.62 -4.63
C VAL A 143 13.62 10.75 -4.58
N LEU A 144 14.34 9.64 -4.39
CA LEU A 144 15.80 9.57 -4.36
C LEU A 144 16.42 10.19 -5.63
N GLU A 145 15.99 9.75 -6.81
CA GLU A 145 16.51 10.31 -8.08
C GLU A 145 16.15 11.79 -8.25
N GLY A 146 14.97 12.23 -7.80
CA GLY A 146 14.61 13.64 -7.84
C GLY A 146 15.36 14.51 -6.83
N ALA A 147 15.89 13.92 -5.77
CA ALA A 147 16.81 14.57 -4.83
C ALA A 147 18.24 14.65 -5.39
N GLY A 148 18.50 14.14 -6.60
CA GLY A 148 19.81 14.19 -7.26
C GLY A 148 20.74 13.02 -6.90
N LEU A 149 20.23 11.99 -6.23
CA LEU A 149 20.99 10.78 -5.87
C LEU A 149 20.71 9.66 -6.88
N ALA A 150 21.74 9.11 -7.50
CA ALA A 150 21.56 8.05 -8.50
C ALA A 150 21.17 6.71 -7.85
N LEU A 151 20.14 6.05 -8.39
CA LEU A 151 19.76 4.70 -7.97
C LEU A 151 20.63 3.66 -8.67
N ALA A 152 21.59 3.07 -7.94
CA ALA A 152 22.36 1.94 -8.42
C ALA A 152 21.50 0.67 -8.41
N ARG A 153 20.86 0.40 -7.27
CA ARG A 153 20.09 -0.82 -7.02
C ARG A 153 18.99 -0.57 -5.99
N ALA A 154 17.91 -1.33 -6.05
CA ALA A 154 16.82 -1.29 -5.08
C ALA A 154 16.66 -2.66 -4.42
N GLU A 155 16.62 -2.70 -3.09
CA GLU A 155 16.52 -3.93 -2.31
C GLU A 155 15.37 -3.88 -1.30
N LEU A 156 14.72 -5.02 -1.12
CA LEU A 156 13.95 -5.32 0.09
C LEU A 156 14.85 -6.06 1.08
N ASN A 157 14.90 -5.59 2.32
CA ASN A 157 15.58 -6.23 3.44
C ASN A 157 14.53 -6.94 4.31
N LEU A 158 14.46 -8.26 4.18
CA LEU A 158 13.36 -9.09 4.68
C LEU A 158 13.86 -10.07 5.74
N LEU A 159 12.97 -10.54 6.62
CA LEU A 159 13.32 -11.53 7.62
C LEU A 159 13.67 -12.87 6.95
N ASP A 160 14.84 -13.44 7.25
CA ASP A 160 15.23 -14.75 6.73
C ASP A 160 14.48 -15.87 7.47
N ASN A 161 13.71 -16.64 6.70
CA ASN A 161 12.88 -17.73 7.22
C ASN A 161 13.68 -18.91 7.76
N HIS A 162 14.97 -18.99 7.40
CA HIS A 162 15.87 -20.04 7.88
C HIS A 162 16.75 -19.60 9.05
N TRP A 163 16.71 -18.32 9.39
CA TRP A 163 17.52 -17.80 10.49
C TRP A 163 17.00 -18.32 11.83
N GLN A 164 17.93 -18.74 12.66
CA GLN A 164 17.67 -19.19 14.02
C GLN A 164 18.50 -18.33 14.96
N TYR A 165 17.86 -17.80 15.99
CA TYR A 165 18.52 -16.94 16.96
C TYR A 165 19.63 -17.72 17.69
N PRO A 166 20.92 -17.35 17.50
CA PRO A 166 22.03 -18.09 18.11
C PRO A 166 22.20 -17.78 19.61
N GLY A 167 21.45 -16.80 20.15
CA GLY A 167 21.54 -16.36 21.54
C GLY A 167 22.40 -15.10 21.72
N ALA A 168 22.60 -14.70 22.97
CA ALA A 168 23.52 -13.61 23.39
C ALA A 168 23.30 -12.23 22.72
N GLY A 169 22.09 -11.94 22.23
CA GLY A 169 21.76 -10.69 21.55
C GLY A 169 22.34 -10.58 20.13
N ASP A 170 22.78 -11.69 19.55
CA ASP A 170 23.32 -11.73 18.19
C ASP A 170 22.19 -11.91 17.16
N TYR A 171 21.93 -10.84 16.41
CA TYR A 171 20.91 -10.79 15.35
C TYR A 171 21.53 -10.83 13.95
N ARG A 172 22.83 -11.10 13.81
CA ARG A 172 23.48 -11.17 12.50
C ARG A 172 22.84 -12.25 11.64
N GLY A 173 22.55 -11.91 10.39
CA GLY A 173 21.89 -12.80 9.44
C GLY A 173 20.38 -12.90 9.63
N LEU A 174 19.77 -12.13 10.55
CA LEU A 174 18.31 -12.03 10.69
C LEU A 174 17.66 -11.61 9.36
N PHE A 175 18.36 -10.78 8.59
CA PHE A 175 17.87 -10.25 7.33
C PHE A 175 18.51 -10.92 6.12
N ARG A 176 17.69 -11.08 5.08
CA ARG A 176 18.09 -11.49 3.74
C ARG A 176 17.59 -10.45 2.73
N GLN A 177 18.49 -10.00 1.87
CA GLN A 177 18.19 -8.99 0.85
C GLN A 177 17.63 -9.64 -0.42
N LEU A 178 16.60 -9.02 -0.97
CA LEU A 178 16.03 -9.33 -2.28
C LEU A 178 16.21 -8.12 -3.19
N ASP A 179 17.00 -8.26 -4.25
CA ASP A 179 17.08 -7.26 -5.31
C ASP A 179 15.75 -7.20 -6.06
N VAL A 180 15.20 -5.99 -6.18
CA VAL A 180 13.93 -5.70 -6.83
C VAL A 180 14.06 -4.58 -7.87
N THR A 181 15.28 -4.32 -8.33
CA THR A 181 15.59 -3.18 -9.22
C THR A 181 14.79 -3.23 -10.51
N ASP A 182 14.72 -4.39 -11.15
CA ASP A 182 14.04 -4.57 -12.43
C ASP A 182 12.52 -4.41 -12.29
N GLU A 183 11.94 -4.76 -11.13
CA GLU A 183 10.54 -4.55 -10.82
C GLU A 183 10.24 -3.09 -10.43
N VAL A 184 11.16 -2.41 -9.76
CA VAL A 184 10.99 -1.05 -9.25
C VAL A 184 11.08 -0.01 -10.37
N ARG A 185 12.07 -0.13 -11.26
CA ARG A 185 12.30 0.85 -12.34
C ARG A 185 11.06 1.19 -13.17
N PRO A 186 10.27 0.23 -13.69
CA PRO A 186 9.06 0.57 -14.44
C PRO A 186 7.97 1.21 -13.58
N ARG A 187 7.86 0.84 -12.29
CA ARG A 187 6.86 1.39 -11.35
C ARG A 187 7.14 2.84 -10.98
N MET A 188 8.39 3.29 -11.02
CA MET A 188 8.74 4.70 -10.77
C MET A 188 8.00 5.65 -11.73
N ASN A 189 7.68 5.20 -12.95
CA ASN A 189 6.95 6.01 -13.94
C ASN A 189 5.49 6.28 -13.53
N ASP A 190 4.91 5.45 -12.66
CA ASP A 190 3.56 5.61 -12.16
C ASP A 190 3.47 6.56 -10.95
N VAL A 191 4.57 6.79 -10.24
CA VAL A 191 4.60 7.58 -9.00
C VAL A 191 4.07 9.01 -9.18
N PRO A 192 4.40 9.77 -10.26
CA PRO A 192 3.80 11.10 -10.47
C PRO A 192 2.28 11.07 -10.56
N ARG A 193 1.71 10.06 -11.23
CA ARG A 193 0.26 9.89 -11.34
C ARG A 193 -0.37 9.53 -10.00
N TRP A 194 0.31 8.72 -9.19
CA TRP A 194 -0.13 8.40 -7.83
C TRP A 194 -0.13 9.63 -6.94
N LEU A 195 0.93 10.43 -6.99
CA LEU A 195 1.04 11.68 -6.25
C LEU A 195 -0.09 12.64 -6.60
N GLN A 196 -0.35 12.86 -7.89
CA GLN A 196 -1.44 13.72 -8.34
C GLN A 196 -2.81 13.21 -7.89
N ALA A 197 -3.07 11.91 -8.01
CA ALA A 197 -4.34 11.33 -7.58
C ALA A 197 -4.54 11.40 -6.06
N ALA A 198 -3.46 11.24 -5.27
CA ALA A 198 -3.48 11.42 -3.83
C ALA A 198 -3.78 12.89 -3.44
N GLN A 199 -3.17 13.86 -4.12
CA GLN A 199 -3.46 15.28 -3.93
C GLN A 199 -4.93 15.60 -4.22
N ASN A 200 -5.46 15.14 -5.35
CA ASN A 200 -6.85 15.33 -5.73
C ASN A 200 -7.83 14.75 -4.70
N VAL A 201 -7.46 13.64 -4.05
CA VAL A 201 -8.26 13.07 -2.95
C VAL A 201 -8.30 14.01 -1.75
N LEU A 202 -7.17 14.63 -1.38
CA LEU A 202 -7.12 15.56 -0.24
C LEU A 202 -7.79 16.89 -0.52
N ASP A 203 -7.81 17.35 -1.77
CA ASP A 203 -8.47 18.60 -2.18
C ASP A 203 -10.01 18.44 -2.31
N GLY A 204 -10.50 17.20 -2.28
CA GLY A 204 -11.90 16.86 -2.50
C GLY A 204 -12.68 16.47 -1.24
N ALA A 205 -13.94 16.10 -1.46
CA ALA A 205 -14.76 15.44 -0.44
C ALA A 205 -14.27 14.01 -0.18
N MET A 206 -14.64 13.45 0.98
CA MET A 206 -14.30 12.08 1.33
C MET A 206 -14.74 11.10 0.23
N PRO A 207 -13.81 10.30 -0.34
CA PRO A 207 -14.15 9.36 -1.40
C PRO A 207 -15.24 8.36 -1.02
N GLU A 208 -16.16 8.09 -1.93
CA GLU A 208 -17.22 7.07 -1.77
C GLU A 208 -16.69 5.67 -2.08
N VAL A 209 -16.12 5.01 -1.07
CA VAL A 209 -15.55 3.65 -1.18
C VAL A 209 -16.27 2.71 -0.22
N ARG A 210 -16.89 1.65 -0.72
CA ARG A 210 -17.44 0.57 0.12
C ARG A 210 -16.33 -0.28 0.72
N THR A 211 -16.54 -0.80 1.91
CA THR A 211 -15.64 -1.75 2.55
C THR A 211 -15.46 -3.00 1.71
N GLY A 212 -14.28 -3.61 1.80
CA GLY A 212 -13.89 -4.71 0.93
C GLY A 212 -12.51 -5.24 1.24
N LYS A 213 -11.87 -5.88 0.25
CA LYS A 213 -10.54 -6.48 0.41
C LYS A 213 -9.49 -5.48 0.90
N GLN A 214 -9.59 -4.22 0.46
CA GLN A 214 -8.70 -3.13 0.87
C GLN A 214 -8.77 -2.79 2.36
N CYS A 215 -9.79 -3.25 3.09
CA CYS A 215 -9.86 -3.11 4.54
C CYS A 215 -8.90 -4.07 5.26
N HIS A 216 -8.36 -5.07 4.55
CA HIS A 216 -7.54 -6.14 5.13
C HIS A 216 -6.21 -6.36 4.38
N ILE A 217 -6.14 -5.95 3.12
CA ILE A 217 -5.01 -6.18 2.21
C ILE A 217 -4.49 -4.83 1.71
N PRO A 218 -3.17 -4.57 1.77
CA PRO A 218 -2.14 -5.44 2.37
C PRO A 218 -2.16 -5.46 3.90
N TYR A 219 -2.75 -4.43 4.53
CA TYR A 219 -2.79 -4.29 5.97
C TYR A 219 -4.23 -4.04 6.48
N PRO A 220 -4.55 -4.37 7.74
CA PRO A 220 -5.80 -3.96 8.37
C PRO A 220 -5.96 -2.44 8.32
N CYS A 221 -7.10 -1.98 7.82
CA CYS A 221 -7.44 -0.57 7.78
C CYS A 221 -7.94 -0.11 9.16
N PRO A 222 -7.34 0.93 9.77
CA PRO A 222 -7.77 1.42 11.08
C PRO A 222 -9.18 2.03 11.07
N TYR A 223 -9.69 2.40 9.88
CA TYR A 223 -11.00 3.01 9.71
C TYR A 223 -12.09 2.05 9.24
N GLN A 224 -11.85 0.73 9.26
CA GLN A 224 -12.85 -0.24 8.81
C GLN A 224 -14.17 -0.09 9.59
N ALA A 225 -14.10 -0.03 10.92
CA ALA A 225 -15.28 0.09 11.77
C ALA A 225 -16.09 1.36 11.45
N LEU A 226 -15.40 2.51 11.28
CA LEU A 226 -16.03 3.76 10.86
C LEU A 226 -16.67 3.62 9.48
N CYS A 227 -15.96 3.06 8.49
CA CYS A 227 -16.50 2.90 7.15
C CYS A 227 -17.77 2.04 7.14
N GLN A 228 -17.85 1.01 8.00
CA GLN A 228 -19.03 0.16 8.12
C GLN A 228 -20.27 0.90 8.64
N THR A 229 -20.11 1.92 9.51
CA THR A 229 -21.25 2.73 9.96
C THR A 229 -21.78 3.68 8.90
N LEU A 230 -20.96 3.99 7.88
CA LEU A 230 -21.32 4.83 6.74
C LEU A 230 -21.95 4.03 5.59
N GLU A 231 -21.95 2.70 5.66
CA GLU A 231 -22.60 1.87 4.66
C GLU A 231 -24.12 1.87 4.87
N PRO A 232 -24.91 1.80 3.77
CA PRO A 232 -26.34 1.59 3.91
C PRO A 232 -26.59 0.29 4.70
N PRO A 233 -27.63 0.25 5.55
CA PRO A 233 -27.96 -0.96 6.30
C PRO A 233 -28.07 -2.14 5.34
N GLY A 234 -27.34 -3.21 5.67
CA GLY A 234 -27.34 -4.43 4.90
C GLY A 234 -28.73 -5.07 4.85
N PRO A 235 -28.97 -6.01 3.91
CA PRO A 235 -30.22 -6.75 3.89
C PRO A 235 -30.42 -7.52 5.20
N GLU A 236 -31.68 -7.65 5.65
CA GLU A 236 -32.06 -8.30 6.91
C GLU A 236 -31.52 -9.72 7.05
N HIS A 237 -31.37 -10.44 5.93
CA HIS A 237 -30.82 -11.79 5.88
C HIS A 237 -29.67 -11.87 4.86
N PRO A 238 -28.47 -11.35 5.18
CA PRO A 238 -27.38 -11.33 4.22
C PRO A 238 -26.91 -12.77 3.92
N LEU A 239 -26.37 -12.97 2.71
CA LEU A 239 -25.82 -14.28 2.32
C LEU A 239 -24.67 -14.75 3.23
N SER A 240 -24.03 -13.81 3.95
CA SER A 240 -22.99 -14.10 4.95
C SER A 240 -23.48 -14.87 6.17
N LEU A 241 -24.80 -14.99 6.39
CA LEU A 241 -25.37 -15.86 7.41
C LEU A 241 -25.23 -17.35 7.08
N LEU A 242 -24.95 -17.71 5.83
CA LEU A 242 -24.75 -19.10 5.46
C LEU A 242 -23.50 -19.66 6.17
N PRO A 243 -23.65 -20.74 6.95
CA PRO A 243 -22.56 -21.28 7.76
C PRO A 243 -21.53 -22.01 6.89
N ASP A 244 -20.40 -22.38 7.51
CA ASP A 244 -19.43 -23.33 6.96
C ASP A 244 -18.85 -23.04 5.56
N THR A 245 -18.07 -23.98 5.04
CA THR A 245 -17.41 -23.85 3.73
C THR A 245 -18.39 -24.04 2.57
N ALA A 246 -19.39 -24.91 2.72
CA ALA A 246 -20.40 -25.17 1.71
C ALA A 246 -21.36 -23.98 1.59
N GLY A 247 -21.80 -23.41 2.72
CA GLY A 247 -22.63 -22.21 2.73
C GLY A 247 -21.89 -20.99 2.16
N LYS A 248 -20.61 -20.79 2.47
CA LYS A 248 -19.79 -19.74 1.81
C LYS A 248 -19.68 -19.94 0.30
N SER A 249 -19.56 -21.18 -0.17
CA SER A 249 -19.51 -21.49 -1.61
C SER A 249 -20.86 -21.20 -2.28
N LEU A 250 -21.97 -21.53 -1.62
CA LEU A 250 -23.33 -21.19 -2.08
C LEU A 250 -23.57 -19.68 -2.09
N ALA A 251 -23.16 -18.96 -1.04
CA ALA A 251 -23.23 -17.51 -0.97
C ALA A 251 -22.54 -16.85 -2.17
N ARG A 252 -21.36 -17.34 -2.57
CA ARG A 252 -20.65 -16.84 -3.75
C ARG A 252 -21.45 -17.07 -5.04
N LYS A 253 -21.99 -18.28 -5.25
CA LYS A 253 -22.81 -18.59 -6.43
C LYS A 253 -24.07 -17.73 -6.49
N LEU A 254 -24.72 -17.50 -5.36
CA LEU A 254 -25.91 -16.64 -5.26
C LEU A 254 -25.55 -15.18 -5.56
N ALA A 255 -24.43 -14.68 -5.04
CA ALA A 255 -23.95 -13.34 -5.34
C ALA A 255 -23.62 -13.16 -6.84
N GLU A 256 -23.02 -14.17 -7.48
CA GLU A 256 -22.77 -14.18 -8.94
C GLU A 256 -24.07 -14.14 -9.76
N GLN A 257 -25.17 -14.63 -9.20
CA GLN A 257 -26.51 -14.58 -9.78
C GLN A 257 -27.28 -13.30 -9.43
N GLY A 258 -26.65 -12.33 -8.74
CA GLY A 258 -27.24 -11.05 -8.39
C GLY A 258 -28.07 -11.05 -7.11
N TYR A 259 -28.08 -12.15 -6.34
CA TYR A 259 -28.75 -12.19 -5.04
C TYR A 259 -27.92 -11.48 -3.97
N THR A 260 -28.59 -10.68 -3.15
CA THR A 260 -27.95 -9.95 -2.02
C THR A 260 -28.40 -10.46 -0.65
N SER A 261 -29.47 -11.24 -0.58
CA SER A 261 -30.05 -11.75 0.67
C SER A 261 -30.68 -13.13 0.52
N LEU A 262 -30.96 -13.79 1.64
CA LEU A 262 -31.68 -15.05 1.74
C LEU A 262 -33.21 -14.85 1.83
N GLY A 263 -33.67 -13.60 1.93
CA GLY A 263 -35.08 -13.25 2.12
C GLY A 263 -35.89 -13.21 0.82
N PRO A 264 -37.23 -13.03 0.92
CA PRO A 264 -38.14 -13.02 -0.23
C PRO A 264 -37.90 -11.89 -1.24
N ASN A 265 -37.21 -10.81 -0.86
CA ASN A 265 -36.84 -9.68 -1.73
C ASN A 265 -35.42 -9.79 -2.28
N SER A 266 -34.94 -11.00 -2.55
CA SER A 266 -33.54 -11.26 -2.90
C SER A 266 -33.17 -11.06 -4.38
N GLY A 267 -34.13 -10.66 -5.24
CA GLY A 267 -33.96 -10.58 -6.69
C GLY A 267 -33.37 -9.28 -7.24
N SER A 268 -32.30 -9.44 -8.04
CA SER A 268 -31.76 -8.59 -9.14
C SER A 268 -32.21 -7.13 -9.24
N GLN A 269 -31.32 -6.18 -8.91
CA GLN A 269 -31.38 -4.86 -9.54
C GLN A 269 -30.85 -5.01 -10.97
N ALA A 270 -31.75 -5.04 -11.95
CA ALA A 270 -31.41 -5.05 -13.37
C ALA A 270 -30.62 -3.77 -13.76
N PRO A 271 -29.68 -3.85 -14.72
CA PRO A 271 -29.00 -2.66 -15.25
C PRO A 271 -29.99 -1.79 -16.04
N PRO A 272 -29.78 -0.46 -16.10
CA PRO A 272 -30.72 0.45 -16.75
C PRO A 272 -30.87 0.14 -18.25
N HIS A 273 -32.13 -0.09 -18.63
CA HIS A 273 -32.71 -0.34 -19.96
C HIS A 273 -31.80 -0.09 -21.19
N ALA A 274 -31.53 -1.16 -21.94
CA ALA A 274 -31.38 -1.07 -23.38
C ALA A 274 -32.79 -0.85 -23.98
N GLN A 275 -32.96 0.21 -24.76
CA GLN A 275 -34.19 0.52 -25.47
C GLN A 275 -34.41 -0.54 -26.56
N GLU A 276 -35.54 -1.25 -26.50
CA GLU A 276 -36.01 -2.11 -27.59
C GLU A 276 -36.57 -1.22 -28.72
N GLU A 277 -36.04 -1.41 -29.93
CA GLU A 277 -36.63 -0.88 -31.16
C GLU A 277 -37.95 -1.59 -31.46
N PRO A 278 -38.99 -0.89 -31.97
CA PRO A 278 -40.27 -1.53 -32.24
C PRO A 278 -40.23 -2.34 -33.54
N GLU A 279 -40.68 -3.60 -33.44
CA GLU A 279 -40.96 -4.50 -34.56
C GLU A 279 -41.92 -3.87 -35.59
N HIS A 280 -41.48 -3.83 -36.85
CA HIS A 280 -42.36 -3.64 -38.00
C HIS A 280 -43.08 -4.95 -38.31
N SER A 281 -44.41 -4.92 -38.37
CA SER A 281 -45.21 -5.98 -39.00
C SER A 281 -46.10 -5.41 -40.13
N PRO A 282 -46.39 -6.21 -41.17
CA PRO A 282 -46.79 -5.72 -42.49
C PRO A 282 -48.32 -5.65 -42.64
N THR A 283 -48.81 -4.75 -43.49
CA THR A 283 -50.19 -4.79 -44.00
C THR A 283 -50.21 -4.87 -45.51
N ASP A 284 -50.85 -5.93 -45.99
CA ASP A 284 -51.15 -6.22 -47.39
C ASP A 284 -52.21 -5.26 -47.97
N GLY A 285 -51.91 -4.78 -49.18
CA GLY A 285 -52.76 -4.89 -50.38
C GLY A 285 -54.14 -4.23 -50.43
N VAL A 286 -54.27 -3.18 -51.28
CA VAL A 286 -55.46 -2.97 -52.12
C VAL A 286 -55.05 -2.43 -53.50
N ARG A 287 -55.64 -3.03 -54.55
CA ARG A 287 -55.50 -2.75 -55.99
C ARG A 287 -56.37 -1.57 -56.47
N SER A 288 -55.79 -0.74 -57.35
CA SER A 288 -56.36 -0.19 -58.62
C SER A 288 -57.57 0.77 -58.58
N PRO A 289 -57.84 1.57 -59.65
CA PRO A 289 -57.37 1.51 -61.04
C PRO A 289 -56.16 2.38 -61.41
#